data_AF-A0AAV0WLM1-F1
#
_entry.id   AF-A0AAV0WLM1-F1
#
_cell.length_a   1.000
_cell.length_b   1.000
_cell.length_c   1.000
_cell.angle_alpha   90.00
_cell.angle_beta   90.00
_cell.angle_gamma   90.00
#
_symmetry.space_group_name_H-M   'P 1'
#
loop_
_entity.id
_entity.type
_entity.pdbx_description
1 polymer ?
#
loop_
_entity_poly.entity_id
_entity_poly.type
_entity_poly.pdbx_seq_one_letter_code
_entity_poly.pdbx_strand_id
1 'polypeptide(L)'
;MSSEMREKKLIENFWFSFHKKLAGDVERWKCTTRGCKSYFKRNSIGEMFDEHLEHNHLHLDDNVIRRREISSNLKRKAQENLHEKPAKLLRTQLEPNDLNVLTTQDVNAIRKSVYYVRSKSLPKLPKSTEEAQDSLDKINITTLAGENFLFFNDKASNIVILTCNTNINILKENRCIYIDGTFKYCPKFFYQMFTVHVLHNGYYLPLIYCFLPDKTSVTYGKAFSALCDHLNPQVVFVDFEEAIHIALRKTWPSVNIKGCRFHLGQSWWRMIQSVGLASEFRDKDSRIGRALKYLFGLPYLPPSDVLDCFTDDLMAIKPIDDKIDKVFDYIFENYLTSDSRFPPKMWAECSSALSLTTNGCEAFHSKFNKEFNTTHPNIFKVIDILLNIQSETQIKARSYFNTPRSKKKQEFVEKIICEFSSNKISRIDYIKKLCLTNLPDI
;
A
#
# COMPACT_ATOMS: atom_id res chain seq x y z
N MET A 1 11.05 18.22 -32.46
CA MET A 1 11.53 19.61 -32.31
C MET A 1 12.62 19.62 -31.24
N SER A 2 13.85 19.92 -31.64
CA SER A 2 15.07 19.59 -30.88
C SER A 2 15.16 20.28 -29.52
N SER A 3 15.78 19.58 -28.58
CA SER A 3 16.12 20.03 -27.22
C SER A 3 17.00 21.29 -27.17
N GLU A 4 17.65 21.66 -28.28
CA GLU A 4 18.56 22.82 -28.38
C GLU A 4 17.84 24.18 -28.33
N MET A 5 16.55 24.27 -28.70
CA MET A 5 15.82 25.55 -28.78
C MET A 5 15.48 26.22 -27.43
N ARG A 6 15.94 25.70 -26.29
CA ARG A 6 15.58 26.21 -24.95
C ARG A 6 16.76 26.41 -24.00
N GLU A 7 17.99 26.32 -24.49
CA GLU A 7 19.16 26.52 -23.65
C GLU A 7 19.34 28.02 -23.33
N LYS A 8 19.62 28.31 -22.06
CA LYS A 8 19.88 29.67 -21.56
C LYS A 8 21.20 29.68 -20.81
N LYS A 9 21.98 30.74 -20.98
CA LYS A 9 23.28 30.93 -20.33
C LYS A 9 23.27 32.23 -19.53
N LEU A 10 23.84 32.18 -18.33
CA LEU A 10 24.02 33.36 -17.47
C LEU A 10 25.44 33.87 -17.68
N ILE A 11 25.57 35.15 -18.05
CA ILE A 11 26.85 35.85 -18.20
C ILE A 11 26.67 37.19 -17.51
N GLU A 12 27.52 37.51 -16.53
CA GLU A 12 27.48 38.79 -15.78
C GLU A 12 26.09 39.15 -15.25
N ASN A 13 25.37 38.18 -14.67
CA ASN A 13 24.00 38.35 -14.18
C ASN A 13 22.95 38.75 -15.26
N PHE A 14 23.24 38.46 -16.53
CA PHE A 14 22.31 38.58 -17.65
C PHE A 14 22.05 37.24 -18.32
N TRP A 15 20.77 36.95 -18.59
CA TRP A 15 20.39 35.73 -19.29
C TRP A 15 20.41 35.92 -20.80
N PHE A 16 21.14 35.06 -21.48
CA PHE A 16 21.16 34.90 -22.92
C PHE A 16 20.46 33.60 -23.33
N SER A 17 19.77 33.63 -24.46
CA SER A 17 19.18 32.44 -25.08
C SER A 17 19.71 32.24 -26.49
N PHE A 18 19.84 30.99 -26.91
CA PHE A 18 20.19 30.66 -28.28
C PHE A 18 19.26 31.38 -29.26
N HIS A 19 19.85 32.06 -30.23
CA HIS A 19 19.09 32.78 -31.26
C HIS A 19 19.07 32.01 -32.57
N LYS A 20 20.26 31.68 -33.11
CA LYS A 20 20.43 30.94 -34.37
C LYS A 20 21.88 30.48 -34.56
N LYS A 21 22.07 29.45 -35.40
CA LYS A 21 23.38 29.10 -35.97
C LYS A 21 23.68 29.99 -37.19
N LEU A 22 24.93 30.39 -37.34
CA LEU A 22 25.50 31.14 -38.46
C LEU A 22 26.42 30.22 -39.28
N ALA A 23 26.96 30.72 -40.39
CA ALA A 23 27.93 29.98 -41.20
C ALA A 23 29.15 29.55 -40.36
N GLY A 24 29.68 28.35 -40.62
CA GLY A 24 30.84 27.80 -39.89
C GLY A 24 30.51 27.26 -38.49
N ASP A 25 29.29 26.76 -38.26
CA ASP A 25 28.82 26.23 -36.96
C ASP A 25 28.91 27.21 -35.77
N VAL A 26 28.90 28.51 -36.06
CA VAL A 26 28.93 29.56 -35.04
C VAL A 26 27.53 29.76 -34.45
N GLU A 27 27.42 29.69 -33.12
CA GLU A 27 26.17 29.93 -32.42
C GLU A 27 26.04 31.40 -32.01
N ARG A 28 24.93 32.05 -32.34
CA ARG A 28 24.61 33.39 -31.83
C ARG A 28 23.63 33.31 -30.68
N TRP A 29 23.97 33.96 -29.58
CA TRP A 29 23.18 34.04 -28.36
C TRP A 29 22.77 35.49 -28.11
N LYS A 30 21.51 35.75 -27.74
CA LYS A 30 21.00 37.11 -27.50
C LYS A 30 20.42 37.25 -26.10
N CYS A 31 20.47 38.46 -25.55
CA CYS A 31 19.84 38.76 -24.27
C CYS A 31 18.34 38.42 -24.31
N THR A 32 17.84 37.88 -23.20
CA THR A 32 16.43 37.46 -23.07
C THR A 32 15.48 38.61 -22.74
N THR A 33 15.99 39.77 -22.32
CA THR A 33 15.16 40.95 -22.03
C THR A 33 14.65 41.59 -23.31
N ARG A 34 13.34 41.82 -23.39
CA ARG A 34 12.70 42.40 -24.58
C ARG A 34 13.21 43.83 -24.81
N GLY A 35 13.67 44.11 -26.03
CA GLY A 35 14.22 45.42 -26.39
C GLY A 35 15.71 45.59 -26.10
N CYS A 36 16.35 44.59 -25.47
CA CYS A 36 17.80 44.56 -25.29
C CYS A 36 18.48 44.04 -26.56
N LYS A 37 19.56 44.70 -26.98
CA LYS A 37 20.31 44.36 -28.21
C LYS A 37 21.56 43.53 -27.96
N SER A 38 21.88 43.23 -26.69
CA SER A 38 23.11 42.54 -26.32
C SER A 38 23.14 41.11 -26.86
N TYR A 39 24.31 40.67 -27.32
CA TYR A 39 24.53 39.35 -27.88
C TYR A 39 25.98 38.91 -27.72
N PHE A 40 26.24 37.61 -27.87
CA PHE A 40 27.59 37.09 -28.09
C PHE A 40 27.54 35.96 -29.13
N LYS A 41 28.67 35.64 -29.75
CA LYS A 41 28.82 34.46 -30.61
C LYS A 41 29.76 33.45 -29.98
N ARG A 42 29.56 32.19 -30.32
CA ARG A 42 30.34 31.06 -29.80
C ARG A 42 30.79 30.17 -30.96
N ASN A 43 32.07 29.79 -30.97
CA ASN A 43 32.61 28.87 -31.97
C ASN A 43 32.29 27.41 -31.62
N SER A 44 32.64 26.48 -32.52
CA SER A 44 32.43 25.04 -32.34
C SER A 44 33.22 24.43 -31.17
N ILE A 45 34.30 25.09 -30.71
CA ILE A 45 35.13 24.69 -29.57
C ILE A 45 34.57 25.26 -28.25
N GLY A 46 33.61 26.18 -28.34
CA GLY A 46 32.89 26.72 -27.21
C GLY A 46 33.42 28.04 -26.65
N GLU A 47 34.37 28.68 -27.34
CA GLU A 47 34.91 29.99 -27.00
C GLU A 47 34.00 31.12 -27.48
N MET A 48 33.90 32.18 -26.67
CA MET A 48 33.12 33.37 -26.99
C MET A 48 33.94 34.35 -27.81
N PHE A 49 33.32 34.89 -28.87
CA PHE A 49 33.90 35.93 -29.72
C PHE A 49 32.79 36.80 -30.30
N ASP A 50 33.12 38.02 -30.75
CA ASP A 50 32.16 38.99 -31.32
C ASP A 50 30.92 39.18 -30.42
N GLU A 51 31.13 39.92 -29.34
CA GLU A 51 30.15 40.21 -28.32
C GLU A 51 29.81 41.70 -28.23
N HIS A 52 28.55 41.96 -27.91
CA HIS A 52 28.05 43.27 -27.55
C HIS A 52 27.27 43.08 -26.26
N LEU A 53 27.92 43.32 -25.12
CA LEU A 53 27.37 43.08 -23.78
C LEU A 53 26.85 44.36 -23.10
N GLU A 54 26.57 45.42 -23.86
CA GLU A 54 25.92 46.62 -23.31
C GLU A 54 24.42 46.38 -23.15
N HIS A 55 23.94 46.45 -21.91
CA HIS A 55 22.54 46.22 -21.56
C HIS A 55 21.82 47.53 -21.26
N ASN A 56 20.60 47.68 -21.78
CA ASN A 56 19.71 48.82 -21.51
C ASN A 56 18.76 48.57 -20.33
N HIS A 57 19.14 47.65 -19.43
CA HIS A 57 18.38 47.29 -18.25
C HIS A 57 19.35 46.88 -17.15
N LEU A 58 18.89 46.97 -15.89
CA LEU A 58 19.69 46.55 -14.74
C LEU A 58 19.99 45.05 -14.76
N HIS A 59 21.06 44.67 -14.06
CA HIS A 59 21.37 43.28 -13.76
C HIS A 59 20.19 42.60 -13.07
N LEU A 60 20.06 41.30 -13.29
CA LEU A 60 19.06 40.51 -12.60
C LEU A 60 19.42 40.40 -11.12
N ASP A 61 18.41 40.57 -10.27
CA ASP A 61 18.52 40.33 -8.84
C ASP A 61 18.96 38.87 -8.57
N ASP A 62 19.93 38.70 -7.67
CA ASP A 62 20.50 37.38 -7.33
C ASP A 62 19.43 36.40 -6.85
N ASN A 63 18.39 36.87 -6.16
CA ASN A 63 17.27 36.04 -5.75
C ASN A 63 16.45 35.55 -6.96
N VAL A 64 16.34 36.36 -8.02
CA VAL A 64 15.66 35.95 -9.27
C VAL A 64 16.49 34.90 -10.02
N ILE A 65 17.81 35.06 -10.04
CA ILE A 65 18.73 34.08 -10.62
C ILE A 65 18.61 32.75 -9.86
N ARG A 66 18.74 32.79 -8.53
CA ARG A 66 18.66 31.61 -7.67
C ARG A 66 17.32 30.88 -7.79
N ARG A 67 16.19 31.61 -7.81
CA ARG A 67 14.85 31.00 -8.05
C ARG A 67 14.79 30.19 -9.35
N ARG A 68 15.42 30.68 -10.42
CA ARG A 68 15.44 30.00 -11.73
C ARG A 68 16.36 28.80 -11.75
N GLU A 69 17.50 28.85 -11.07
CA GLU A 69 18.40 27.71 -10.90
C GLU A 69 17.69 26.56 -10.19
N ILE A 70 17.05 26.84 -9.05
CA ILE A 70 16.29 25.85 -8.27
C ILE A 70 15.19 25.22 -9.16
N SER A 71 14.43 26.04 -9.89
CA SER A 71 13.39 25.55 -10.81
C SER A 71 13.96 24.64 -11.90
N SER A 72 15.11 24.99 -12.49
CA SER A 72 15.71 24.27 -13.61
C SER A 72 16.31 22.93 -13.15
N ASN A 73 17.03 22.94 -12.03
CA ASN A 73 17.57 21.72 -11.41
C ASN A 73 16.46 20.75 -11.03
N LEU A 74 15.36 21.25 -10.44
CA LEU A 74 14.22 20.42 -10.09
C LEU A 74 13.49 19.86 -11.32
N LYS A 75 13.40 20.61 -12.43
CA LYS A 75 12.86 20.09 -13.69
C LYS A 75 13.69 18.93 -14.22
N ARG A 76 15.03 19.05 -14.24
CA ARG A 76 15.94 17.99 -14.67
C ARG A 76 15.82 16.75 -13.78
N LYS A 77 15.95 16.91 -12.47
CA LYS A 77 15.79 15.80 -11.50
C LYS A 77 14.41 15.15 -11.57
N ALA A 78 13.37 15.92 -11.88
CA ALA A 78 12.02 15.38 -12.03
C ALA A 78 11.86 14.48 -13.27
N GLN A 79 12.67 14.66 -14.31
CA GLN A 79 12.72 13.77 -15.48
C GLN A 79 13.43 12.45 -15.15
N GLU A 80 14.48 12.51 -14.33
CA GLU A 80 15.22 11.34 -13.86
C GLU A 80 14.43 10.56 -12.79
N ASN A 81 13.68 11.27 -11.94
CA ASN A 81 12.93 10.70 -10.82
C ASN A 81 11.43 10.93 -11.00
N LEU A 82 10.78 10.18 -11.90
CA LEU A 82 9.39 10.40 -12.30
C LEU A 82 8.38 10.23 -11.15
N HIS A 83 8.66 9.35 -10.19
CA HIS A 83 7.69 8.95 -9.15
C HIS A 83 7.96 9.56 -7.76
N GLU A 84 9.11 10.22 -7.58
CA GLU A 84 9.50 10.82 -6.30
C GLU A 84 8.60 12.02 -5.93
N LYS A 85 8.37 12.24 -4.64
CA LYS A 85 7.51 13.33 -4.16
C LYS A 85 8.12 14.68 -4.56
N PRO A 86 7.40 15.58 -5.26
CA PRO A 86 7.93 16.91 -5.61
C PRO A 86 8.41 17.71 -4.40
N ALA A 87 7.74 17.55 -3.24
CA ALA A 87 8.18 18.15 -1.99
C ALA A 87 9.51 17.58 -1.46
N LYS A 88 9.77 16.27 -1.67
CA LYS A 88 11.03 15.64 -1.32
C LYS A 88 12.14 16.14 -2.23
N LEU A 89 11.91 16.14 -3.55
CA LEU A 89 12.84 16.72 -4.52
C LEU A 89 13.19 18.18 -4.18
N LEU A 90 12.18 19.00 -3.89
CA LEU A 90 12.38 20.39 -3.48
C LEU A 90 13.27 20.46 -2.22
N ARG A 91 12.91 19.75 -1.15
CA ARG A 91 13.68 19.76 0.11
C ARG A 91 15.13 19.32 -0.06
N THR A 92 15.41 18.33 -0.92
CA THR A 92 16.78 17.88 -1.21
C THR A 92 17.61 18.88 -2.02
N GLN A 93 17.03 20.01 -2.44
CA GLN A 93 17.69 21.02 -3.26
C GLN A 93 17.73 22.40 -2.61
N LEU A 94 17.08 22.58 -1.46
CA LEU A 94 17.08 23.87 -0.76
C LEU A 94 18.29 23.96 0.17
N GLU A 95 19.00 25.08 0.06
CA GLU A 95 20.02 25.52 1.00
C GLU A 95 19.43 26.53 2.01
N PRO A 96 20.05 26.76 3.18
CA PRO A 96 19.52 27.68 4.19
C PRO A 96 19.20 29.09 3.66
N ASN A 97 20.04 29.63 2.77
CA ASN A 97 19.82 30.94 2.16
C ASN A 97 18.60 30.99 1.24
N ASP A 98 18.13 29.85 0.71
CA ASP A 98 16.98 29.81 -0.21
C ASP A 98 15.65 30.12 0.49
N LEU A 99 15.61 30.04 1.82
CA LEU A 99 14.43 30.34 2.63
C LEU A 99 14.04 31.83 2.56
N ASN A 100 15.02 32.71 2.38
CA ASN A 100 14.80 34.16 2.23
C ASN A 100 14.54 34.55 0.76
N VAL A 101 14.71 33.61 -0.17
CA VAL A 101 14.63 33.81 -1.63
C VAL A 101 13.27 33.37 -2.19
N LEU A 102 12.73 32.27 -1.66
CA LEU A 102 11.54 31.61 -2.21
C LEU A 102 10.26 32.03 -1.48
N THR A 103 9.24 32.40 -2.26
CA THR A 103 7.89 32.60 -1.75
C THR A 103 7.02 31.36 -1.94
N THR A 104 5.87 31.31 -1.28
CA THR A 104 4.84 30.28 -1.51
C THR A 104 4.39 30.21 -2.97
N GLN A 105 4.34 31.36 -3.67
CA GLN A 105 3.99 31.41 -5.09
C GLN A 105 5.04 30.73 -5.95
N ASP A 106 6.33 30.99 -5.69
CA ASP A 106 7.45 30.35 -6.38
C ASP A 106 7.43 28.82 -6.19
N VAL A 107 7.22 28.37 -4.95
CA VAL A 107 7.11 26.94 -4.63
C VAL A 107 5.97 26.27 -5.42
N ASN A 108 4.81 26.94 -5.52
CA ASN A 108 3.68 26.42 -6.29
C ASN A 108 3.96 26.39 -7.80
N ALA A 109 4.62 27.42 -8.34
CA ALA A 109 5.02 27.47 -9.76
C ALA A 109 6.06 26.40 -10.10
N ILE A 110 7.03 26.16 -9.21
CA ILE A 110 8.02 25.09 -9.32
C ILE A 110 7.32 23.72 -9.31
N ARG A 111 6.39 23.47 -8.38
CA ARG A 111 5.61 22.22 -8.36
C ARG A 111 4.86 22.00 -9.67
N LYS A 112 4.14 23.00 -10.18
CA LYS A 112 3.44 22.93 -11.48
C LYS A 112 4.39 22.58 -12.62
N SER A 113 5.57 23.21 -12.64
CA SER A 113 6.60 22.94 -13.63
C SER A 113 7.15 21.51 -13.56
N VAL A 114 7.39 21.00 -12.36
CA VAL A 114 7.81 19.61 -12.12
C VAL A 114 6.77 18.63 -12.65
N TYR A 115 5.48 18.86 -12.35
CA TYR A 115 4.39 18.03 -12.89
C TYR A 115 4.32 18.10 -14.42
N TYR A 116 4.41 19.29 -15.00
CA TYR A 116 4.36 19.49 -16.45
C TYR A 116 5.53 18.82 -17.20
N VAL A 117 6.73 18.83 -16.62
CA VAL A 117 7.88 18.17 -17.24
C VAL A 117 7.74 16.65 -17.16
N ARG A 118 7.29 16.11 -16.03
CA ARG A 118 6.99 14.68 -15.89
C ARG A 118 5.91 14.20 -16.84
N SER A 119 4.86 14.99 -17.03
CA SER A 119 3.74 14.63 -17.92
C SER A 119 4.14 14.50 -19.40
N LYS A 120 5.35 14.93 -19.78
CA LYS A 120 5.87 14.72 -21.14
C LYS A 120 6.50 13.35 -21.35
N SER A 121 7.03 12.75 -20.29
CA SER A 121 7.64 11.42 -20.33
C SER A 121 6.65 10.33 -19.94
N LEU A 122 5.59 10.68 -19.20
CA LEU A 122 4.56 9.73 -18.78
C LEU A 122 3.50 9.55 -19.88
N PRO A 123 2.97 8.33 -20.07
CA PRO A 123 1.85 8.11 -20.96
C PRO A 123 0.63 8.94 -20.55
N LYS A 124 -0.23 9.22 -21.52
CA LYS A 124 -1.49 9.93 -21.27
C LYS A 124 -2.27 9.15 -20.21
N LEU A 125 -2.70 9.85 -19.17
CA LEU A 125 -3.48 9.25 -18.10
C LEU A 125 -4.82 8.77 -18.66
N PRO A 126 -5.22 7.52 -18.38
CA PRO A 126 -6.53 7.02 -18.77
C PRO A 126 -7.63 7.87 -18.15
N LYS A 127 -8.73 8.03 -18.88
CA LYS A 127 -9.93 8.76 -18.47
C LYS A 127 -11.11 7.84 -18.18
N SER A 128 -11.06 6.61 -18.65
CA SER A 128 -12.03 5.56 -18.35
C SER A 128 -11.32 4.27 -17.96
N THR A 129 -12.11 3.32 -17.48
CA THR A 129 -11.69 1.96 -17.17
C THR A 129 -11.14 1.25 -18.41
N GLU A 130 -11.81 1.37 -19.54
CA GLU A 130 -11.42 0.76 -20.82
C GLU A 130 -10.08 1.33 -21.29
N GLU A 131 -9.92 2.66 -21.25
CA GLU A 131 -8.63 3.28 -21.59
C GLU A 131 -7.51 2.81 -20.65
N ALA A 132 -7.83 2.53 -19.37
CA ALA A 132 -6.84 2.06 -18.42
C ALA A 132 -6.38 0.65 -18.77
N GLN A 133 -7.32 -0.28 -19.01
CA GLN A 133 -7.02 -1.66 -19.42
C GLN A 133 -6.34 -1.73 -20.79
N ASP A 134 -6.78 -0.92 -21.77
CA ASP A 134 -6.11 -0.80 -23.08
C ASP A 134 -4.68 -0.31 -22.95
N SER A 135 -4.42 0.58 -21.98
CA SER A 135 -3.06 1.05 -21.72
C SER A 135 -2.20 -0.05 -21.09
N LEU A 136 -2.77 -0.97 -20.31
CA LEU A 136 -2.05 -2.13 -19.79
C LEU A 136 -1.63 -3.08 -20.90
N ASP A 137 -2.52 -3.35 -21.85
CA ASP A 137 -2.22 -4.24 -22.99
C ASP A 137 -1.11 -3.69 -23.89
N LYS A 138 -1.04 -2.35 -24.01
CA LYS A 138 -0.06 -1.66 -24.87
C LYS A 138 1.31 -1.52 -24.24
N ILE A 139 1.39 -1.55 -22.91
CA ILE A 139 2.65 -1.40 -22.18
C ILE A 139 3.20 -2.80 -21.91
N ASN A 140 4.47 -3.01 -22.23
CA ASN A 140 5.15 -4.24 -21.84
C ASN A 140 5.46 -4.21 -20.34
N ILE A 141 4.62 -4.86 -19.52
CA ILE A 141 4.79 -4.91 -18.07
C ILE A 141 5.65 -6.12 -17.71
N THR A 142 6.97 -5.93 -17.71
CA THR A 142 7.95 -6.99 -17.39
C THR A 142 8.62 -6.76 -16.06
N THR A 143 8.85 -7.85 -15.31
CA THR A 143 9.66 -7.83 -14.08
C THR A 143 11.13 -7.53 -14.40
N LEU A 144 11.93 -7.25 -13.36
CA LEU A 144 13.37 -7.07 -13.50
C LEU A 144 14.08 -8.32 -14.07
N ALA A 145 13.50 -9.50 -13.86
CA ALA A 145 13.96 -10.77 -14.41
C ALA A 145 13.46 -11.06 -15.84
N GLY A 146 12.71 -10.13 -16.44
CA GLY A 146 12.19 -10.26 -17.81
C GLY A 146 10.91 -11.10 -17.93
N GLU A 147 10.24 -11.46 -16.84
CA GLU A 147 8.98 -12.18 -16.89
C GLU A 147 7.81 -11.23 -17.17
N ASN A 148 6.82 -11.68 -17.96
CA ASN A 148 5.55 -10.96 -18.06
C ASN A 148 4.86 -10.91 -16.69
N PHE A 149 4.38 -9.73 -16.31
CA PHE A 149 3.75 -9.47 -15.02
C PHE A 149 2.25 -9.17 -15.14
N LEU A 150 1.73 -8.96 -16.34
CA LEU A 150 0.29 -8.87 -16.61
C LEU A 150 -0.25 -10.27 -16.92
N PHE A 151 -0.85 -10.90 -15.92
CA PHE A 151 -1.30 -12.29 -16.02
C PHE A 151 -2.69 -12.42 -16.63
N PHE A 152 -3.61 -11.54 -16.24
CA PHE A 152 -5.00 -11.56 -16.71
C PHE A 152 -5.54 -10.13 -16.83
N ASN A 153 -6.24 -9.83 -17.92
CA ASN A 153 -6.90 -8.54 -18.15
C ASN A 153 -8.26 -8.76 -18.84
N ASP A 154 -9.31 -8.97 -18.05
CA ASP A 154 -10.66 -9.15 -18.55
C ASP A 154 -11.42 -7.82 -18.54
N LYS A 155 -11.66 -7.29 -19.74
CA LYS A 155 -12.41 -6.04 -19.95
C LYS A 155 -13.89 -6.19 -19.67
N ALA A 156 -14.47 -7.38 -19.91
CA ALA A 156 -15.90 -7.60 -19.70
C ALA A 156 -16.27 -7.60 -18.21
N SER A 157 -15.40 -8.17 -17.38
CA SER A 157 -15.59 -8.18 -15.91
C SER A 157 -14.83 -7.06 -15.21
N ASN A 158 -14.07 -6.22 -15.92
CA ASN A 158 -13.18 -5.20 -15.38
C ASN A 158 -12.22 -5.76 -14.29
N ILE A 159 -11.63 -6.91 -14.55
CA ILE A 159 -10.68 -7.57 -13.63
C ILE A 159 -9.29 -7.57 -14.26
N VAL A 160 -8.32 -7.09 -13.49
CA VAL A 160 -6.90 -7.17 -13.84
C VAL A 160 -6.18 -7.98 -12.77
N ILE A 161 -5.34 -8.93 -13.18
CA ILE A 161 -4.48 -9.70 -12.27
C ILE A 161 -3.03 -9.53 -12.72
N LEU A 162 -2.20 -9.09 -11.78
CA LEU A 162 -0.76 -8.95 -11.92
C LEU A 162 -0.04 -10.03 -11.10
N THR A 163 0.75 -10.84 -11.78
CA THR A 163 1.65 -11.85 -11.20
C THR A 163 2.58 -12.38 -12.30
N CYS A 164 3.61 -13.13 -11.94
CA CYS A 164 4.50 -13.79 -12.90
C CYS A 164 4.63 -15.30 -12.62
N ASN A 165 5.28 -16.02 -13.53
CA ASN A 165 5.43 -17.48 -13.42
C ASN A 165 6.20 -17.89 -12.15
N THR A 166 7.25 -17.15 -11.79
CA THR A 166 7.97 -17.35 -10.52
C THR A 166 7.02 -17.29 -9.31
N ASN A 167 6.13 -16.30 -9.26
CA ASN A 167 5.18 -16.15 -8.16
C ASN A 167 4.18 -17.31 -8.11
N ILE A 168 3.67 -17.74 -9.26
CA ILE A 168 2.79 -18.91 -9.36
C ILE A 168 3.48 -20.19 -8.89
N ASN A 169 4.76 -20.40 -9.24
CA ASN A 169 5.51 -21.57 -8.79
C ASN A 169 5.66 -21.58 -7.26
N ILE A 170 6.01 -20.44 -6.66
CA ILE A 170 6.06 -20.32 -5.19
C ILE A 170 4.68 -20.64 -4.59
N LEU A 171 3.59 -20.11 -5.16
CA LEU A 171 2.25 -20.41 -4.67
C LEU A 171 1.89 -21.90 -4.75
N LYS A 172 2.29 -22.61 -5.81
CA LYS A 172 2.05 -24.05 -5.96
C LYS A 172 2.76 -24.88 -4.87
N GLU A 173 3.91 -24.41 -4.40
CA GLU A 173 4.65 -25.06 -3.30
C GLU A 173 4.04 -24.78 -1.92
N ASN A 174 3.17 -23.76 -1.80
CA ASN A 174 2.59 -23.34 -0.53
C ASN A 174 1.10 -23.68 -0.44
N ARG A 175 0.73 -24.48 0.57
CA ARG A 175 -0.67 -24.89 0.77
C ARG A 175 -1.50 -23.90 1.58
N CYS A 176 -0.85 -22.94 2.24
CA CYS A 176 -1.48 -21.90 3.03
C CYS A 176 -1.29 -20.56 2.34
N ILE A 177 -2.39 -19.87 2.04
CA ILE A 177 -2.36 -18.52 1.45
C ILE A 177 -3.10 -17.52 2.35
N TYR A 178 -2.71 -16.26 2.23
CA TYR A 178 -3.31 -15.15 2.95
C TYR A 178 -3.89 -14.18 1.94
N ILE A 179 -5.10 -13.71 2.22
CA ILE A 179 -5.87 -12.89 1.32
C ILE A 179 -6.27 -11.62 2.04
N ASP A 180 -5.98 -10.48 1.44
CA ASP A 180 -6.31 -9.17 2.01
C ASP A 180 -6.66 -8.14 0.92
N GLY A 181 -7.52 -7.19 1.27
CA GLY A 181 -8.07 -6.16 0.39
C GLY A 181 -7.83 -4.75 0.91
N THR A 182 -7.42 -3.83 0.04
CA THR A 182 -7.31 -2.40 0.36
C THR A 182 -8.07 -1.52 -0.62
N PHE A 183 -8.82 -0.56 -0.06
CA PHE A 183 -9.65 0.40 -0.81
C PHE A 183 -8.93 1.73 -1.04
N LYS A 184 -8.14 2.16 -0.06
CA LYS A 184 -7.70 3.55 0.07
C LYS A 184 -6.67 3.98 -0.98
N TYR A 185 -6.01 3.03 -1.65
CA TYR A 185 -4.94 3.28 -2.62
C TYR A 185 -5.00 2.33 -3.83
N CYS A 186 -6.22 2.00 -4.24
CA CYS A 186 -6.51 1.28 -5.48
C CYS A 186 -6.36 2.21 -6.71
N PRO A 187 -5.89 1.72 -7.88
CA PRO A 187 -5.86 2.54 -9.09
C PRO A 187 -7.25 3.13 -9.39
N LYS A 188 -7.27 4.38 -9.89
CA LYS A 188 -8.48 5.23 -9.99
C LYS A 188 -9.74 4.59 -10.61
N PHE A 189 -9.60 3.61 -11.51
CA PHE A 189 -10.71 3.00 -12.26
C PHE A 189 -11.17 1.63 -11.71
N PHE A 190 -10.66 1.27 -10.53
CA PHE A 190 -11.00 0.05 -9.83
C PHE A 190 -11.43 0.40 -8.41
N TYR A 191 -12.33 -0.42 -7.85
CA TYR A 191 -12.89 -0.19 -6.52
C TYR A 191 -11.94 -0.65 -5.41
N GLN A 192 -11.25 -1.77 -5.63
CA GLN A 192 -10.40 -2.40 -4.64
C GLN A 192 -9.18 -3.07 -5.28
N MET A 193 -8.05 -3.01 -4.56
CA MET A 193 -6.92 -3.89 -4.80
C MET A 193 -6.98 -5.05 -3.80
N PHE A 194 -7.04 -6.25 -4.32
CA PHE A 194 -7.06 -7.51 -3.59
C PHE A 194 -5.72 -8.22 -3.79
N THR A 195 -5.17 -8.82 -2.75
CA THR A 195 -3.81 -9.39 -2.80
C THR A 195 -3.75 -10.77 -2.20
N VAL A 196 -2.94 -11.64 -2.82
CA VAL A 196 -2.67 -12.99 -2.33
C VAL A 196 -1.21 -13.07 -1.90
N HIS A 197 -0.99 -13.55 -0.68
CA HIS A 197 0.32 -13.66 -0.05
C HIS A 197 0.58 -15.09 0.43
N VAL A 198 1.86 -15.39 0.65
CA VAL A 198 2.32 -16.61 1.33
C VAL A 198 3.33 -16.27 2.41
N LEU A 199 3.48 -17.17 3.38
CA LEU A 199 4.61 -17.17 4.30
C LEU A 199 5.65 -18.17 3.77
N HIS A 200 6.70 -17.66 3.13
CA HIS A 200 7.75 -18.48 2.51
C HIS A 200 9.11 -18.10 3.09
N ASN A 201 9.88 -19.09 3.57
CA ASN A 201 11.18 -18.89 4.23
C ASN A 201 11.14 -17.86 5.38
N GLY A 202 10.03 -17.79 6.11
CA GLY A 202 9.84 -16.81 7.20
C GLY A 202 9.56 -15.38 6.74
N TYR A 203 9.36 -15.16 5.43
CA TYR A 203 8.94 -13.90 4.85
C TYR A 203 7.48 -13.95 4.40
N TYR A 204 6.72 -12.89 4.73
CA TYR A 204 5.44 -12.64 4.08
C TYR A 204 5.69 -12.04 2.70
N LEU A 205 5.26 -12.75 1.66
CA LEU A 205 5.48 -12.39 0.27
C LEU A 205 4.14 -12.09 -0.43
N PRO A 206 3.91 -10.87 -0.93
CA PRO A 206 2.79 -10.59 -1.83
C PRO A 206 3.12 -11.15 -3.23
N LEU A 207 2.26 -12.02 -3.77
CA LEU A 207 2.55 -12.75 -5.01
C LEU A 207 1.54 -12.48 -6.13
N ILE A 208 0.29 -12.13 -5.78
CA ILE A 208 -0.75 -11.78 -6.75
C ILE A 208 -1.41 -10.47 -6.34
N TYR A 209 -1.66 -9.60 -7.31
CA TYR A 209 -2.41 -8.35 -7.15
C TYR A 209 -3.58 -8.35 -8.13
N CYS A 210 -4.81 -8.27 -7.61
CA CYS A 210 -6.02 -8.18 -8.39
C CYS A 210 -6.62 -6.78 -8.25
N PHE A 211 -6.90 -6.10 -9.36
CA PHE A 211 -7.73 -4.90 -9.38
C PHE A 211 -9.15 -5.29 -9.74
N LEU A 212 -10.10 -4.98 -8.86
CA LEU A 212 -11.48 -5.45 -8.94
C LEU A 212 -12.46 -4.27 -9.05
N PRO A 213 -13.60 -4.44 -9.76
CA PRO A 213 -14.63 -3.42 -9.93
C PRO A 213 -15.53 -3.23 -8.70
N ASP A 214 -15.65 -4.27 -7.86
CA ASP A 214 -16.52 -4.31 -6.69
C ASP A 214 -16.08 -5.43 -5.72
N LYS A 215 -16.86 -5.65 -4.66
CA LYS A 215 -16.64 -6.65 -3.61
C LYS A 215 -17.70 -7.76 -3.60
N THR A 216 -18.23 -8.12 -4.77
CA THR A 216 -19.25 -9.16 -4.88
C THR A 216 -18.63 -10.55 -4.94
N SER A 217 -19.38 -11.56 -4.48
CA SER A 217 -18.95 -12.97 -4.58
C SER A 217 -18.74 -13.42 -6.03
N VAL A 218 -19.49 -12.83 -6.98
CA VAL A 218 -19.32 -13.09 -8.41
C VAL A 218 -17.96 -12.58 -8.89
N THR A 219 -17.60 -11.34 -8.54
CA THR A 219 -16.32 -10.74 -8.92
C THR A 219 -15.13 -11.50 -8.33
N TYR A 220 -15.17 -11.82 -7.03
CA TYR A 220 -14.15 -12.66 -6.41
C TYR A 220 -14.08 -14.04 -7.06
N GLY A 221 -15.22 -14.65 -7.34
CA GLY A 221 -15.29 -15.96 -8.00
C GLY A 221 -14.64 -15.95 -9.38
N LYS A 222 -14.84 -14.88 -10.18
CA LYS A 222 -14.18 -14.71 -11.46
C LYS A 222 -12.66 -14.55 -11.31
N ALA A 223 -12.21 -13.73 -10.37
CA ALA A 223 -10.79 -13.56 -10.09
C ALA A 223 -10.12 -14.87 -9.63
N PHE A 224 -10.78 -15.64 -8.77
CA PHE A 224 -10.29 -16.95 -8.34
C PHE A 224 -10.33 -17.99 -9.46
N SER A 225 -11.36 -17.96 -10.32
CA SER A 225 -11.45 -18.85 -11.47
C SER A 225 -10.32 -18.61 -12.46
N ALA A 226 -9.85 -17.37 -12.64
CA ALA A 226 -8.66 -17.09 -13.45
C ALA A 226 -7.36 -17.67 -12.84
N LEU A 227 -7.37 -18.04 -11.56
CA LEU A 227 -6.22 -18.55 -10.82
C LEU A 227 -6.35 -20.05 -10.45
N CYS A 228 -7.52 -20.66 -10.64
CA CYS A 228 -7.83 -21.97 -10.06
C CYS A 228 -6.96 -23.10 -10.63
N ASP A 229 -6.61 -23.04 -11.92
CA ASP A 229 -5.73 -24.02 -12.55
C ASP A 229 -4.26 -23.89 -12.09
N HIS A 230 -3.93 -22.78 -11.43
CA HIS A 230 -2.58 -22.46 -10.97
C HIS A 230 -2.41 -22.62 -9.47
N LEU A 231 -3.50 -22.68 -8.70
CA LEU A 231 -3.50 -22.67 -7.24
C LEU A 231 -4.35 -23.83 -6.68
N ASN A 232 -3.82 -24.51 -5.66
CA ASN A 232 -4.55 -25.53 -4.92
C ASN A 232 -4.37 -25.33 -3.40
N PRO A 233 -4.93 -24.25 -2.82
CA PRO A 233 -4.76 -23.95 -1.40
C PRO A 233 -5.54 -24.96 -0.55
N GLN A 234 -4.92 -25.44 0.53
CA GLN A 234 -5.60 -26.22 1.57
C GLN A 234 -6.18 -25.31 2.65
N VAL A 235 -5.47 -24.23 2.99
CA VAL A 235 -5.90 -23.27 4.00
C VAL A 235 -5.83 -21.86 3.43
N VAL A 236 -6.89 -21.09 3.63
CA VAL A 236 -6.97 -19.68 3.22
C VAL A 236 -7.28 -18.84 4.43
N PHE A 237 -6.35 -17.95 4.78
CA PHE A 237 -6.55 -16.94 5.81
C PHE A 237 -7.13 -15.68 5.17
N VAL A 238 -8.30 -15.25 5.63
CA VAL A 238 -9.04 -14.15 5.02
C VAL A 238 -9.91 -13.44 6.05
N ASP A 239 -10.35 -12.23 5.69
CA ASP A 239 -11.27 -11.42 6.48
C ASP A 239 -12.67 -12.02 6.55
N PHE A 240 -13.46 -11.52 7.51
CA PHE A 240 -14.86 -11.90 7.74
C PHE A 240 -15.81 -11.24 6.73
N GLU A 241 -15.42 -11.23 5.45
CA GLU A 241 -16.26 -10.80 4.34
C GLU A 241 -16.89 -12.01 3.65
N GLU A 242 -18.20 -12.17 3.85
CA GLU A 242 -18.98 -13.33 3.37
C GLU A 242 -18.88 -13.53 1.85
N ALA A 243 -18.83 -12.44 1.08
CA ALA A 243 -18.70 -12.51 -0.37
C ALA A 243 -17.44 -13.28 -0.81
N ILE A 244 -16.32 -13.08 -0.10
CA ILE A 244 -15.07 -13.80 -0.38
C ILE A 244 -15.21 -15.28 -0.01
N HIS A 245 -15.85 -15.58 1.12
CA HIS A 245 -16.02 -16.96 1.59
C HIS A 245 -16.89 -17.79 0.63
N ILE A 246 -17.98 -17.20 0.14
CA ILE A 246 -18.83 -17.82 -0.88
C ILE A 246 -18.03 -18.12 -2.14
N ALA A 247 -17.24 -17.15 -2.61
CA ALA A 247 -16.39 -17.32 -3.80
C ALA A 247 -15.30 -18.40 -3.60
N LEU A 248 -14.66 -18.43 -2.43
CA LEU A 248 -13.65 -19.43 -2.08
C LEU A 248 -14.24 -20.84 -2.05
N ARG A 249 -15.37 -21.06 -1.37
CA ARG A 249 -16.02 -22.39 -1.30
C ARG A 249 -16.50 -22.86 -2.67
N LYS A 250 -16.93 -21.94 -3.53
CA LYS A 250 -17.34 -22.28 -4.89
C LYS A 250 -16.14 -22.67 -5.77
N THR A 251 -15.00 -22.02 -5.58
CA THR A 251 -13.81 -22.25 -6.42
C THR A 251 -12.97 -23.43 -5.92
N TRP A 252 -12.80 -23.55 -4.60
CA TRP A 252 -12.06 -24.63 -3.94
C TRP A 252 -12.94 -25.26 -2.84
N PRO A 253 -13.80 -26.23 -3.16
CA PRO A 253 -14.77 -26.78 -2.21
C PRO A 253 -14.18 -27.43 -0.96
N SER A 254 -12.96 -27.97 -1.06
CA SER A 254 -12.24 -28.61 0.05
C SER A 254 -11.38 -27.66 0.88
N VAL A 255 -11.41 -26.35 0.59
CA VAL A 255 -10.54 -25.38 1.27
C VAL A 255 -10.99 -25.13 2.71
N ASN A 256 -10.01 -25.11 3.62
CA ASN A 256 -10.23 -24.70 4.99
C ASN A 256 -10.10 -23.17 5.09
N ILE A 257 -11.23 -22.48 5.23
CA ILE A 257 -11.24 -21.03 5.42
C ILE A 257 -11.00 -20.71 6.89
N LYS A 258 -9.97 -19.90 7.15
CA LYS A 258 -9.60 -19.43 8.48
C LYS A 258 -9.73 -17.91 8.55
N GLY A 259 -10.38 -17.43 9.61
CA GLY A 259 -10.53 -16.02 9.92
C GLY A 259 -9.28 -15.47 10.59
N CYS A 260 -8.90 -14.24 10.26
CA CYS A 260 -7.81 -13.56 10.94
C CYS A 260 -8.23 -13.03 12.32
N ARG A 261 -7.46 -13.32 13.38
CA ARG A 261 -7.72 -12.80 14.73
C ARG A 261 -7.76 -11.27 14.79
N PHE A 262 -6.90 -10.58 14.03
CA PHE A 262 -6.88 -9.12 14.00
C PHE A 262 -8.23 -8.57 13.51
N HIS A 263 -8.70 -9.04 12.36
CA HIS A 263 -9.97 -8.58 11.79
C HIS A 263 -11.19 -9.00 12.61
N LEU A 264 -11.14 -10.16 13.28
CA LEU A 264 -12.15 -10.54 14.27
C LEU A 264 -12.22 -9.51 15.41
N GLY A 265 -11.07 -9.15 15.98
CA GLY A 265 -10.98 -8.16 17.05
C GLY A 265 -11.47 -6.78 16.61
N GLN A 266 -11.15 -6.36 15.38
CA GLN A 266 -11.66 -5.11 14.81
C GLN A 266 -13.19 -5.14 14.62
N SER A 267 -13.77 -6.25 14.19
CA SER A 267 -15.22 -6.39 14.06
C SER A 267 -15.94 -6.29 15.41
N TRP A 268 -15.45 -7.00 16.43
CA TRP A 268 -16.00 -6.91 17.79
C TRP A 268 -15.84 -5.50 18.38
N TRP A 269 -14.72 -4.84 18.11
CA TRP A 269 -14.50 -3.46 18.53
C TRP A 269 -15.49 -2.48 17.92
N ARG A 270 -15.76 -2.57 16.61
CA ARG A 270 -16.77 -1.72 15.96
C ARG A 270 -18.15 -1.92 16.57
N MET A 271 -18.51 -3.15 16.91
CA MET A 271 -19.77 -3.43 17.61
C MET A 271 -19.82 -2.74 18.98
N ILE A 272 -18.78 -2.89 19.79
CA ILE A 272 -18.63 -2.22 21.10
C ILE A 272 -18.74 -0.69 20.98
N GLN A 273 -18.12 -0.11 19.95
CA GLN A 273 -18.21 1.32 19.66
C GLN A 273 -19.63 1.74 19.29
N SER A 274 -20.31 0.94 18.45
CA SER A 274 -21.66 1.27 17.95
C SER A 274 -22.72 1.35 19.05
N VAL A 275 -22.55 0.59 20.13
CA VAL A 275 -23.45 0.63 21.31
C VAL A 275 -23.03 1.67 22.36
N GLY A 276 -21.96 2.43 22.09
CA GLY A 276 -21.48 3.49 22.98
C GLY A 276 -20.69 2.99 24.20
N LEU A 277 -20.07 1.81 24.13
CA LEU A 277 -19.25 1.24 25.22
C LEU A 277 -17.74 1.50 25.06
N ALA A 278 -17.34 2.38 24.14
CA ALA A 278 -15.94 2.66 23.87
C ALA A 278 -15.19 3.30 25.05
N SER A 279 -15.87 4.10 25.89
CA SER A 279 -15.28 4.67 27.11
C SER A 279 -15.08 3.61 28.18
N GLU A 280 -16.12 2.81 28.44
CA GLU A 280 -16.09 1.67 29.38
C GLU A 280 -14.99 0.69 29.01
N PHE A 281 -14.85 0.36 27.73
CA PHE A 281 -13.81 -0.53 27.24
C PHE A 281 -12.39 0.02 27.48
N ARG A 282 -12.20 1.34 27.38
CA ARG A 282 -10.90 1.99 27.61
C ARG A 282 -10.55 2.07 29.09
N ASP A 283 -11.55 2.21 29.94
CA ASP A 283 -11.36 2.23 31.38
C ASP A 283 -10.82 0.88 31.88
N LYS A 284 -9.77 0.94 32.71
CA LYS A 284 -9.12 -0.23 33.32
C LYS A 284 -9.92 -0.74 34.52
N ASP A 285 -10.66 0.14 35.17
CA ASP A 285 -11.40 -0.15 36.40
C ASP A 285 -12.86 -0.51 36.12
N SER A 286 -13.37 -0.20 34.92
CA SER A 286 -14.72 -0.58 34.48
C SER A 286 -14.93 -2.10 34.49
N ARG A 287 -15.97 -2.53 35.21
CA ARG A 287 -16.44 -3.92 35.19
C ARG A 287 -16.99 -4.33 33.82
N ILE A 288 -17.70 -3.43 33.15
CA ILE A 288 -18.22 -3.64 31.78
C ILE A 288 -17.05 -3.78 30.82
N GLY A 289 -16.08 -2.85 30.86
CA GLY A 289 -14.89 -2.90 30.03
C GLY A 289 -14.09 -4.18 30.22
N ARG A 290 -13.99 -4.68 31.46
CA ARG A 290 -13.30 -5.95 31.76
C ARG A 290 -14.01 -7.16 31.16
N ALA A 291 -15.33 -7.25 31.32
CA ALA A 291 -16.13 -8.33 30.73
C ALA A 291 -16.03 -8.31 29.19
N LEU A 292 -16.10 -7.13 28.58
CA LEU A 292 -15.91 -6.97 27.13
C LEU A 292 -14.52 -7.41 26.66
N LYS A 293 -13.45 -7.07 27.41
CA LYS A 293 -12.10 -7.53 27.09
C LYS A 293 -12.01 -9.05 27.12
N TYR A 294 -12.64 -9.74 28.07
CA TYR A 294 -12.55 -11.20 28.17
C TYR A 294 -13.04 -11.94 26.92
N LEU A 295 -13.99 -11.38 26.17
CA LEU A 295 -14.40 -11.91 24.86
C LEU A 295 -13.19 -12.09 23.92
N PHE A 296 -12.22 -11.18 23.94
CA PHE A 296 -11.00 -11.23 23.11
C PHE A 296 -10.03 -12.35 23.52
N GLY A 297 -10.30 -13.09 24.59
CA GLY A 297 -9.60 -14.33 24.94
C GLY A 297 -10.16 -15.57 24.23
N LEU A 298 -11.43 -15.55 23.79
CA LEU A 298 -12.08 -16.67 23.11
C LEU A 298 -11.34 -17.20 21.86
N PRO A 299 -10.70 -16.36 21.00
CA PRO A 299 -10.00 -16.85 19.80
C PRO A 299 -8.80 -17.76 20.07
N TYR A 300 -8.37 -17.86 21.33
CA TYR A 300 -7.29 -18.72 21.76
C TYR A 300 -7.77 -20.08 22.29
N LEU A 301 -9.08 -20.26 22.49
CA LEU A 301 -9.61 -21.55 22.93
C LEU A 301 -9.64 -22.58 21.79
N PRO A 302 -9.66 -23.88 22.11
CA PRO A 302 -10.13 -24.90 21.19
C PRO A 302 -11.55 -24.56 20.71
N PRO A 303 -11.89 -24.75 19.42
CA PRO A 303 -13.23 -24.47 18.91
C PRO A 303 -14.38 -25.14 19.66
N SER A 304 -14.13 -26.33 20.23
CA SER A 304 -15.10 -27.07 21.03
C SER A 304 -15.49 -26.36 22.32
N ASP A 305 -14.57 -25.59 22.91
CA ASP A 305 -14.70 -25.05 24.26
C ASP A 305 -15.26 -23.62 24.24
N VAL A 306 -15.38 -23.02 23.04
CA VAL A 306 -15.77 -21.62 22.86
C VAL A 306 -17.20 -21.37 23.35
N LEU A 307 -18.15 -22.24 22.97
CA LEU A 307 -19.56 -22.07 23.34
C LEU A 307 -19.73 -22.20 24.86
N ASP A 308 -19.23 -23.30 25.44
CA ASP A 308 -19.30 -23.55 26.88
C ASP A 308 -18.61 -22.46 27.69
N CYS A 309 -17.45 -21.95 27.23
CA CYS A 309 -16.79 -20.83 27.91
C CYS A 309 -17.64 -19.55 27.88
N PHE A 310 -18.33 -19.30 26.76
CA PHE A 310 -19.20 -18.15 26.65
C PHE A 310 -20.44 -18.29 27.55
N THR A 311 -21.14 -19.42 27.50
CA THR A 311 -22.41 -19.64 28.22
C THR A 311 -22.21 -19.87 29.70
N ASP A 312 -21.17 -20.60 30.11
CA ASP A 312 -21.03 -21.05 31.49
C ASP A 312 -20.11 -20.12 32.28
N ASP A 313 -19.03 -19.62 31.65
CA ASP A 313 -18.04 -18.81 32.35
C ASP A 313 -18.28 -17.31 32.17
N LEU A 314 -18.45 -16.83 30.93
CA LEU A 314 -18.57 -15.40 30.65
C LEU A 314 -19.93 -14.82 31.04
N MET A 315 -21.03 -15.51 30.73
CA MET A 315 -22.37 -15.06 31.12
C MET A 315 -22.53 -14.99 32.64
N ALA A 316 -21.91 -15.90 33.40
CA ALA A 316 -21.93 -15.89 34.86
C ALA A 316 -21.26 -14.66 35.49
N ILE A 317 -20.28 -14.06 34.80
CA ILE A 317 -19.56 -12.87 35.28
C ILE A 317 -19.94 -11.57 34.56
N LYS A 318 -20.83 -11.66 33.56
CA LYS A 318 -21.30 -10.52 32.77
C LYS A 318 -22.08 -9.55 33.66
N PRO A 319 -21.71 -8.26 33.73
CA PRO A 319 -22.53 -7.24 34.39
C PRO A 319 -23.95 -7.15 33.81
N ILE A 320 -24.90 -6.68 34.62
CA ILE A 320 -26.26 -6.38 34.18
C ILE A 320 -26.24 -4.99 33.55
N ASP A 321 -26.39 -4.90 32.23
CA ASP A 321 -26.44 -3.66 31.45
C ASP A 321 -26.97 -3.92 30.03
N ASP A 322 -27.92 -3.12 29.55
CA ASP A 322 -28.56 -3.37 28.25
C ASP A 322 -27.61 -3.22 27.05
N LYS A 323 -26.53 -2.45 27.18
CA LYS A 323 -25.57 -2.24 26.09
C LYS A 323 -24.60 -3.41 25.99
N ILE A 324 -24.17 -3.98 27.12
CA ILE A 324 -23.31 -5.17 27.09
C ILE A 324 -24.08 -6.37 26.52
N ASP A 325 -25.38 -6.49 26.82
CA ASP A 325 -26.25 -7.54 26.29
C ASP A 325 -26.26 -7.52 24.76
N LYS A 326 -26.43 -6.34 24.15
CA LYS A 326 -26.35 -6.17 22.69
C LYS A 326 -25.03 -6.67 22.08
N VAL A 327 -23.91 -6.52 22.78
CA VAL A 327 -22.61 -7.02 22.30
C VAL A 327 -22.53 -8.54 22.41
N PHE A 328 -23.01 -9.10 23.53
CA PHE A 328 -23.02 -10.54 23.76
C PHE A 328 -23.96 -11.25 22.78
N ASP A 329 -25.16 -10.72 22.57
CA ASP A 329 -26.13 -11.25 21.59
C ASP A 329 -25.55 -11.23 20.18
N TYR A 330 -24.95 -10.11 19.76
CA TYR A 330 -24.28 -10.01 18.47
C TYR A 330 -23.19 -11.07 18.29
N ILE A 331 -22.36 -11.30 19.32
CA ILE A 331 -21.30 -12.31 19.25
C ILE A 331 -21.90 -13.72 19.19
N PHE A 332 -22.92 -14.00 20.00
CA PHE A 332 -23.61 -15.28 20.04
C PHE A 332 -24.20 -15.64 18.67
N GLU A 333 -24.97 -14.73 18.09
CA GLU A 333 -25.66 -14.94 16.81
C GLU A 333 -24.70 -15.10 15.61
N ASN A 334 -23.56 -14.41 15.63
CA ASN A 334 -22.68 -14.34 14.45
C ASN A 334 -21.47 -15.29 14.53
N TYR A 335 -21.07 -15.76 15.72
CA TYR A 335 -19.76 -16.40 15.87
C TYR A 335 -19.70 -17.70 16.69
N LEU A 336 -20.67 -18.01 17.57
CA LEU A 336 -20.44 -19.04 18.60
C LEU A 336 -20.95 -20.44 18.24
N THR A 337 -22.01 -20.54 17.45
CA THR A 337 -22.63 -21.82 17.10
C THR A 337 -22.08 -22.38 15.79
N SER A 338 -22.35 -23.65 15.50
CA SER A 338 -21.90 -24.28 14.25
C SER A 338 -22.60 -23.74 12.99
N ASP A 339 -23.81 -23.22 13.16
CA ASP A 339 -24.66 -22.59 12.13
C ASP A 339 -24.50 -21.06 12.08
N SER A 340 -23.72 -20.47 12.99
CA SER A 340 -23.33 -19.07 12.94
C SER A 340 -22.72 -18.71 11.60
N ARG A 341 -22.88 -17.44 11.20
CA ARG A 341 -22.27 -16.90 9.97
C ARG A 341 -20.77 -17.16 9.91
N PHE A 342 -20.08 -17.08 11.04
CA PHE A 342 -18.64 -17.34 11.18
C PHE A 342 -18.36 -18.26 12.39
N PRO A 343 -18.48 -19.59 12.24
CA PRO A 343 -18.44 -20.52 13.37
C PRO A 343 -17.04 -20.62 13.99
N PRO A 344 -16.90 -21.07 15.26
CA PRO A 344 -15.62 -21.09 15.98
C PRO A 344 -14.49 -21.83 15.26
N LYS A 345 -14.81 -22.90 14.52
CA LYS A 345 -13.81 -23.68 13.73
C LYS A 345 -13.02 -22.80 12.74
N MET A 346 -13.62 -21.68 12.30
CA MET A 346 -13.01 -20.73 11.38
C MET A 346 -11.98 -19.83 12.06
N TRP A 347 -12.18 -19.44 13.32
CA TRP A 347 -11.44 -18.32 13.93
C TRP A 347 -10.82 -18.60 15.30
N ALA A 348 -11.29 -19.62 16.01
CA ALA A 348 -10.73 -20.07 17.28
C ALA A 348 -9.69 -21.17 17.03
N GLU A 349 -8.55 -21.06 17.72
CA GLU A 349 -7.52 -22.09 17.68
C GLU A 349 -6.62 -21.99 18.92
N CYS A 350 -6.30 -23.12 19.56
CA CYS A 350 -5.35 -23.15 20.67
C CYS A 350 -3.91 -23.10 20.13
N SER A 351 -3.52 -21.93 19.62
CA SER A 351 -2.26 -21.75 18.89
C SER A 351 -1.68 -20.35 19.08
N SER A 352 -0.36 -20.30 19.21
CA SER A 352 0.47 -19.08 19.19
C SER A 352 0.88 -18.65 17.79
N ALA A 353 0.51 -19.44 16.76
CA ALA A 353 1.03 -19.26 15.42
C ALA A 353 0.73 -17.87 14.84
N LEU A 354 1.77 -17.24 14.30
CA LEU A 354 1.69 -15.93 13.65
C LEU A 354 0.84 -15.96 12.37
N SER A 355 0.57 -17.14 11.81
CA SER A 355 -0.35 -17.35 10.68
C SER A 355 -1.78 -16.92 10.99
N LEU A 356 -2.18 -16.90 12.26
CA LEU A 356 -3.51 -16.43 12.65
C LEU A 356 -3.61 -14.89 12.74
N THR A 357 -2.51 -14.18 12.42
CA THR A 357 -2.44 -12.72 12.42
C THR A 357 -2.01 -12.24 11.03
N THR A 358 -2.86 -11.51 10.31
CA THR A 358 -2.58 -10.90 8.99
C THR A 358 -1.62 -9.73 9.04
N ASN A 359 -0.84 -9.60 10.12
CA ASN A 359 0.15 -8.55 10.33
C ASN A 359 1.07 -8.33 9.11
N GLY A 360 1.40 -9.40 8.37
CA GLY A 360 2.19 -9.30 7.14
C GLY A 360 1.46 -8.60 6.00
N CYS A 361 0.19 -8.93 5.77
CA CYS A 361 -0.65 -8.31 4.74
C CYS A 361 -0.92 -6.84 5.06
N GLU A 362 -1.24 -6.53 6.32
CA GLU A 362 -1.44 -5.15 6.78
C GLU A 362 -0.16 -4.32 6.72
N ALA A 363 0.99 -4.89 7.12
CA ALA A 363 2.28 -4.23 7.00
C ALA A 363 2.62 -3.94 5.53
N PHE A 364 2.32 -4.89 4.63
CA PHE A 364 2.44 -4.69 3.20
C PHE A 364 1.56 -3.53 2.73
N HIS A 365 0.26 -3.56 3.01
CA HIS A 365 -0.66 -2.50 2.59
C HIS A 365 -0.27 -1.15 3.19
N SER A 366 0.17 -1.10 4.45
CA SER A 366 0.69 0.12 5.08
C SER A 366 1.95 0.66 4.38
N LYS A 367 2.91 -0.20 4.03
CA LYS A 367 4.11 0.21 3.27
C LYS A 367 3.73 0.69 1.87
N PHE A 368 2.92 -0.09 1.16
CA PHE A 368 2.43 0.22 -0.18
C PHE A 368 1.70 1.57 -0.22
N ASN A 369 0.79 1.80 0.74
CA ASN A 369 0.01 3.03 0.85
C ASN A 369 0.91 4.28 1.02
N LYS A 370 2.08 4.16 1.68
CA LYS A 370 3.01 5.28 1.91
C LYS A 370 3.74 5.75 0.65
N GLU A 371 3.76 4.94 -0.40
CA GLU A 371 4.38 5.25 -1.70
C GLU A 371 3.53 6.23 -2.56
N PHE A 372 2.25 6.39 -2.20
CA PHE A 372 1.32 7.24 -2.92
C PHE A 372 1.11 8.60 -2.22
N ASN A 373 0.82 9.62 -3.03
CA ASN A 373 0.49 10.97 -2.57
C ASN A 373 -1.01 11.26 -2.65
N THR A 374 -1.77 10.36 -3.26
CA THR A 374 -3.22 10.46 -3.54
C THR A 374 -3.85 9.11 -3.25
N THR A 375 -5.11 9.10 -2.79
CA THR A 375 -5.86 7.88 -2.51
C THR A 375 -6.24 7.09 -3.77
N HIS A 376 -6.23 7.73 -4.93
CA HIS A 376 -6.46 7.07 -6.22
C HIS A 376 -5.30 7.35 -7.16
N PRO A 377 -4.17 6.65 -7.00
CA PRO A 377 -3.04 6.82 -7.90
C PRO A 377 -3.40 6.40 -9.33
N ASN A 378 -2.67 6.94 -10.30
CA ASN A 378 -2.78 6.45 -11.67
C ASN A 378 -2.17 5.04 -11.79
N ILE A 379 -2.73 4.26 -12.71
CA ILE A 379 -2.38 2.84 -12.89
C ILE A 379 -0.90 2.62 -13.20
N PHE A 380 -0.26 3.50 -13.98
CA PHE A 380 1.16 3.37 -14.33
C PHE A 380 2.05 3.46 -13.09
N LYS A 381 1.83 4.48 -12.23
CA LYS A 381 2.57 4.61 -10.98
C LYS A 381 2.35 3.41 -10.05
N VAL A 382 1.14 2.85 -10.02
CA VAL A 382 0.87 1.63 -9.24
C VAL A 382 1.73 0.48 -9.75
N ILE A 383 1.74 0.26 -11.06
CA ILE A 383 2.52 -0.81 -11.69
C ILE A 383 4.02 -0.65 -11.43
N ASP A 384 4.57 0.55 -11.58
CA ASP A 384 5.98 0.81 -11.32
C ASP A 384 6.37 0.46 -9.87
N ILE A 385 5.51 0.79 -8.91
CA ILE A 385 5.71 0.43 -7.50
C ILE A 385 5.59 -1.08 -7.29
N LEU A 386 4.61 -1.74 -7.91
CA LEU A 386 4.45 -3.19 -7.81
C LEU A 386 5.65 -3.94 -8.41
N LEU A 387 6.24 -3.45 -9.51
CA LEU A 387 7.46 -4.03 -10.09
C LEU A 387 8.68 -3.88 -9.18
N ASN A 388 8.81 -2.74 -8.48
CA ASN A 388 9.84 -2.55 -7.45
C ASN A 388 9.64 -3.52 -6.28
N ILE A 389 8.41 -3.68 -5.81
CA ILE A 389 8.05 -4.64 -4.75
C ILE A 389 8.29 -6.07 -5.21
N GLN A 390 8.01 -6.40 -6.47
CA GLN A 390 8.27 -7.71 -7.05
C GLN A 390 9.76 -8.04 -7.01
N SER A 391 10.62 -7.05 -7.27
CA SER A 391 12.08 -7.22 -7.16
C SER A 391 12.51 -7.54 -5.72
N GLU A 392 11.97 -6.82 -4.72
CA GLU A 392 12.19 -7.15 -3.30
C GLU A 392 11.66 -8.56 -2.95
N THR A 393 10.53 -8.94 -3.52
CA THR A 393 9.84 -10.21 -3.27
C THR A 393 10.66 -11.38 -3.80
N GLN A 394 11.20 -11.29 -5.01
CA GLN A 394 12.10 -12.29 -5.59
C GLN A 394 13.39 -12.46 -4.76
N ILE A 395 13.95 -11.36 -4.25
CA ILE A 395 15.13 -11.41 -3.36
C ILE A 395 14.80 -12.16 -2.07
N LYS A 396 13.64 -11.88 -1.46
CA LYS A 396 13.21 -12.57 -0.23
C LYS A 396 12.88 -14.03 -0.47
N ALA A 397 12.23 -14.36 -1.60
CA ALA A 397 11.88 -15.73 -1.95
C ALA A 397 13.10 -16.67 -1.99
N ARG A 398 14.22 -16.20 -2.56
CA ARG A 398 15.48 -16.96 -2.63
C ARG A 398 16.37 -16.82 -1.39
N SER A 399 16.00 -15.98 -0.43
CA SER A 399 16.79 -15.80 0.79
C SER A 399 16.65 -17.01 1.71
N TYR A 400 17.68 -17.25 2.52
CA TYR A 400 17.63 -18.26 3.59
C TYR A 400 16.47 -18.01 4.55
N PHE A 401 16.06 -19.06 5.27
CA PHE A 401 15.00 -18.98 6.26
C PHE A 401 15.28 -17.87 7.26
N ASN A 402 14.40 -16.88 7.29
CA ASN A 402 14.45 -15.79 8.24
C ASN A 402 13.59 -16.14 9.44
N THR A 403 14.21 -16.52 10.55
CA THR A 403 13.50 -16.69 11.81
C THR A 403 12.87 -15.35 12.18
N PRO A 404 11.53 -15.21 12.12
CA PRO A 404 10.89 -13.99 12.60
C PRO A 404 11.30 -13.87 14.06
N ARG A 405 11.81 -12.70 14.49
CA ARG A 405 12.11 -12.49 15.92
C ARG A 405 10.88 -12.91 16.70
N SER A 406 11.02 -13.95 17.53
CA SER A 406 10.00 -14.32 18.51
C SER A 406 9.65 -13.05 19.25
N LYS A 407 8.45 -12.55 19.01
CA LYS A 407 7.96 -11.42 19.77
C LYS A 407 7.69 -12.00 21.15
N LYS A 408 8.16 -11.35 22.23
CA LYS A 408 7.82 -11.72 23.63
C LYS A 408 6.34 -12.11 23.84
N LYS A 409 5.45 -11.55 23.02
CA LYS A 409 4.03 -11.88 22.91
C LYS A 409 3.75 -13.35 22.54
N GLN A 410 4.47 -13.93 21.58
CA GLN A 410 4.30 -15.33 21.16
C GLN A 410 4.72 -16.28 22.27
N GLU A 411 5.91 -16.09 22.86
CA GLU A 411 6.40 -16.86 24.02
C GLU A 411 5.42 -16.78 25.20
N PHE A 412 4.85 -15.59 25.45
CA PHE A 412 3.82 -15.41 26.46
C PHE A 412 2.58 -16.26 26.16
N VAL A 413 2.05 -16.20 24.94
CA VAL A 413 0.88 -17.00 24.53
C VAL A 413 1.16 -18.50 24.65
N GLU A 414 2.33 -18.97 24.19
CA GLU A 414 2.77 -20.36 24.28
C GLU A 414 2.82 -20.85 25.72
N LYS A 415 3.41 -20.05 26.62
CA LYS A 415 3.44 -20.36 28.05
C LYS A 415 2.03 -20.55 28.61
N ILE A 416 1.10 -19.64 28.30
CA ILE A 416 -0.27 -19.71 28.81
C ILE A 416 -1.04 -20.90 28.21
N ILE A 417 -0.82 -21.23 26.93
CA ILE A 417 -1.35 -22.44 26.28
C ILE A 417 -0.84 -23.70 26.99
N CYS A 418 0.46 -23.77 27.32
CA CYS A 418 1.03 -24.90 28.05
C CYS A 418 0.45 -25.04 29.46
N GLU A 419 0.24 -23.92 30.18
CA GLU A 419 -0.42 -23.93 31.49
C GLU A 419 -1.85 -24.48 31.40
N PHE A 420 -2.62 -24.05 30.40
CA PHE A 420 -4.00 -24.52 30.20
C PHE A 420 -4.05 -25.99 29.79
N SER A 421 -3.22 -26.41 28.83
CA SER A 421 -3.15 -27.80 28.35
C SER A 421 -2.69 -28.78 29.44
N SER A 422 -1.93 -28.28 30.43
CA SER A 422 -1.50 -29.05 31.60
C SER A 422 -2.47 -28.99 32.77
N ASN A 423 -3.68 -28.43 32.58
CA ASN A 423 -4.70 -28.22 33.61
C ASN A 423 -4.22 -27.41 34.83
N LYS A 424 -3.20 -26.55 34.67
CA LYS A 424 -2.67 -25.70 35.76
C LYS A 424 -3.52 -24.45 36.00
N ILE A 425 -4.30 -24.05 35.01
CA ILE A 425 -5.21 -22.89 35.07
C ILE A 425 -6.57 -23.29 34.53
N SER A 426 -7.62 -22.67 35.06
CA SER A 426 -8.98 -22.89 34.58
C SER A 426 -9.21 -22.26 33.20
N ARG A 427 -10.28 -22.67 32.51
CA ARG A 427 -10.71 -22.10 31.23
C ARG A 427 -10.95 -20.59 31.32
N ILE A 428 -11.59 -20.13 32.40
CA ILE A 428 -11.83 -18.70 32.63
C ILE A 428 -10.52 -17.94 32.90
N ASP A 429 -9.58 -18.52 33.66
CA ASP A 429 -8.28 -17.88 33.90
C ASP A 429 -7.43 -17.81 32.64
N TYR A 430 -7.52 -18.82 31.78
CA TYR A 430 -6.86 -18.86 30.48
C TYR A 430 -7.30 -17.68 29.60
N ILE A 431 -8.61 -17.48 29.40
CA ILE A 431 -9.09 -16.36 28.57
C ILE A 431 -8.77 -15.00 29.22
N LYS A 432 -8.82 -14.90 30.55
CA LYS A 432 -8.45 -13.68 31.30
C LYS A 432 -6.99 -13.30 31.09
N LYS A 433 -6.08 -14.26 30.99
CA LYS A 433 -4.65 -13.99 30.72
C LYS A 433 -4.40 -13.58 29.27
N LEU A 434 -5.17 -14.10 28.32
CA LEU A 434 -4.96 -13.86 26.89
C LEU A 434 -5.81 -12.72 26.29
N CYS A 435 -6.82 -12.23 27.00
CA CYS A 435 -7.76 -11.23 26.51
C CYS A 435 -7.11 -9.92 26.02
N LEU A 436 -5.97 -9.54 26.60
CA LEU A 436 -5.24 -8.32 26.22
C LEU A 436 -4.36 -8.50 24.97
N THR A 437 -4.19 -9.74 24.51
CA THR A 437 -3.24 -10.09 23.45
C THR A 437 -3.76 -9.66 22.07
N ASN A 438 -5.07 -9.60 21.86
CA ASN A 438 -5.66 -9.30 20.55
C ASN A 438 -6.60 -8.08 20.59
N LEU A 439 -6.33 -7.13 21.48
CA LEU A 439 -7.08 -5.90 21.50
C LEU A 439 -6.78 -5.06 20.24
N PRO A 440 -7.79 -4.38 19.67
CA PRO A 440 -7.56 -3.40 18.61
C PRO A 440 -6.63 -2.28 19.11
N ASP A 441 -6.00 -1.53 18.20
CA ASP A 441 -5.31 -0.30 18.55
C ASP A 441 -6.37 0.72 19.05
N ILE A 442 -6.34 1.01 20.36
CA ILE A 442 -7.35 1.76 21.13
C ILE A 442 -7.04 3.26 21.20
#